data_AF-A0A228IMN6-F1
#
_entry.id   AF-A0A228IMN6-F1
#
_cell.length_a   1.000
_cell.length_b   1.000
_cell.length_c   1.000
_cell.angle_alpha   90.00
_cell.angle_beta   90.00
_cell.angle_gamma   90.00
#
_symmetry.space_group_name_H-M   'P 1'
#
loop_
_entity.id
_entity.type
_entity.pdbx_description
1 polymer ?
#
loop_
_entity_poly.entity_id
_entity_poly.type
_entity_poly.pdbx_seq_one_letter_code
_entity_poly.pdbx_strand_id
1 'polypeptide(L)' 'MAESAQPFDVHPNQTTEWKRQLQERAADVFGTASTSLSEPPVDLKALHAKVGQLTLENDFLSGALSKAGLLGAKR' A
#
# COMPACT_ATOMS: atom_id res chain seq x y z
N MET A 1 -8.94 11.48 -41.21
CA MET A 1 -8.40 11.31 -39.83
C MET A 1 -8.02 12.68 -39.29
N ALA A 2 -8.99 13.53 -38.94
CA ALA A 2 -8.71 14.89 -38.48
C ALA A 2 -9.80 15.47 -37.57
N GLU A 3 -10.62 14.63 -36.92
CA GLU A 3 -11.80 15.09 -36.17
C GLU A 3 -11.71 14.85 -34.65
N SER A 4 -10.54 14.45 -34.13
CA SER A 4 -10.33 14.24 -32.68
C SER A 4 -9.53 15.36 -32.00
N ALA A 5 -9.28 16.49 -32.66
CA ALA A 5 -8.51 17.61 -32.10
C ALA A 5 -9.39 18.83 -31.72
N GLN A 6 -10.60 18.94 -32.26
CA GLN A 6 -11.47 20.11 -32.05
C GLN A 6 -12.03 20.30 -30.64
N PRO A 7 -12.29 19.26 -29.82
CA PRO A 7 -12.75 19.49 -28.44
C PRO A 7 -11.63 19.78 -27.44
N PHE A 8 -10.35 19.60 -27.80
CA PHE A 8 -9.23 19.63 -26.85
C PHE A 8 -8.05 20.55 -27.22
N ASP A 9 -8.09 21.22 -28.38
CA ASP A 9 -7.02 22.13 -28.87
C ASP A 9 -5.60 21.52 -28.81
N VAL A 10 -5.52 20.21 -29.10
CA VAL A 10 -4.25 19.47 -29.08
C VAL A 10 -3.74 19.34 -30.50
N HIS A 11 -2.53 19.82 -30.75
CA HIS A 11 -1.89 19.68 -32.06
C HIS A 11 -1.59 18.19 -32.33
N PRO A 12 -1.81 17.66 -33.56
CA PRO A 12 -1.59 16.24 -33.87
C PRO A 12 -0.18 15.72 -33.55
N ASN A 13 0.81 16.61 -33.54
CA ASN A 13 2.17 16.28 -33.11
C ASN A 13 2.27 15.98 -31.59
N GLN A 14 1.50 16.68 -30.75
CA GLN A 14 1.46 16.46 -29.31
C GLN A 14 0.82 15.11 -28.97
N THR A 15 -0.26 14.73 -29.66
CA THR A 15 -0.89 13.41 -29.50
C THR A 15 0.09 12.28 -29.84
N THR A 16 0.89 12.47 -30.89
CA THR A 16 1.89 11.49 -31.32
C THR A 16 3.01 11.36 -30.30
N GLU A 17 3.49 12.50 -29.78
CA GLU A 17 4.53 12.53 -28.76
C GLU A 17 4.07 11.93 -27.43
N TRP A 18 2.85 12.24 -26.97
CA TRP A 18 2.29 11.63 -25.76
C TRP A 18 2.08 10.13 -25.91
N LYS A 19 1.66 9.66 -27.09
CA LYS A 19 1.54 8.23 -27.38
C LYS A 19 2.90 7.54 -27.33
N ARG A 20 3.94 8.17 -27.88
CA ARG A 20 5.32 7.67 -27.81
C ARG A 20 5.81 7.58 -26.37
N GLN A 21 5.65 8.66 -25.60
CA GLN A 21 6.03 8.71 -24.19
C GLN A 21 5.29 7.66 -23.36
N LEU A 22 3.99 7.49 -23.60
CA LEU A 22 3.20 6.46 -22.93
C LEU A 22 3.69 5.06 -23.29
N GLN A 23 3.98 4.77 -24.56
CA GLN A 23 4.50 3.45 -24.96
C GLN A 23 5.88 3.16 -24.35
N GLU A 24 6.75 4.16 -24.25
CA GLU A 24 8.10 4.02 -23.69
C GLU A 24 8.09 3.90 -22.15
N ARG A 25 7.14 4.54 -21.46
CA ARG A 25 7.12 4.65 -20.00
C ARG A 25 6.00 3.88 -19.31
N ALA A 26 5.01 3.37 -20.03
CA ALA A 26 3.91 2.61 -19.42
C ALA A 26 4.39 1.33 -18.74
N ALA A 27 5.43 0.67 -19.29
CA ALA A 27 6.01 -0.51 -18.64
C ALA A 27 6.76 -0.17 -17.35
N ASP A 28 7.26 1.05 -17.20
CA ASP A 28 7.94 1.53 -15.99
C ASP A 28 6.93 1.86 -14.87
N VAL A 29 5.79 2.46 -15.24
CA VAL A 29 4.74 2.90 -14.30
C VAL A 29 3.73 1.80 -13.98
N PHE A 30 3.32 1.01 -14.97
CA PHE A 30 2.27 0.00 -14.88
C PHE A 30 2.78 -1.42 -15.05
N GLY A 31 4.06 -1.60 -15.37
CA GLY A 31 4.65 -2.94 -15.42
C GLY A 31 4.80 -3.52 -14.02
N THR A 32 4.61 -4.83 -13.91
CA THR A 32 4.64 -5.57 -12.64
C THR A 32 6.03 -5.63 -11.98
N ALA A 33 7.05 -4.99 -12.57
CA ALA A 33 8.45 -5.16 -12.24
C ALA A 33 9.03 -4.11 -11.27
N SER A 34 8.20 -3.27 -10.66
CA SER A 34 8.65 -2.35 -9.59
C SER A 34 8.02 -2.61 -8.21
N THR A 35 7.16 -3.62 -8.06
CA THR A 35 6.59 -3.97 -6.74
C THR A 35 7.59 -4.68 -5.82
N SER A 36 8.80 -5.02 -6.30
CA SER A 36 9.76 -5.80 -5.52
C SER A 36 11.13 -5.15 -5.31
N LEU A 37 11.31 -3.87 -5.65
CA LEU A 37 12.63 -3.21 -5.58
C LEU A 37 12.93 -2.45 -4.29
N SER A 38 12.06 -2.42 -3.28
CA SER A 38 12.41 -1.68 -2.05
C SER A 38 11.83 -2.16 -0.74
N GLU A 39 10.85 -3.06 -0.71
CA GLU A 39 10.35 -3.54 0.57
C GLU A 39 11.08 -4.83 0.94
N PRO A 40 11.79 -4.88 2.09
CA PRO A 40 12.35 -6.14 2.56
C PRO A 40 11.21 -7.16 2.66
N PRO A 41 11.46 -8.44 2.30
CA PRO A 41 10.44 -9.47 2.37
C PRO A 41 9.85 -9.50 3.78
N VAL A 42 8.60 -9.08 3.91
CA VAL A 42 7.91 -9.08 5.20
C VAL A 42 7.66 -10.52 5.60
N ASP A 43 8.26 -10.96 6.70
CA ASP A 43 7.99 -12.27 7.26
C ASP A 43 6.61 -12.27 7.93
N LEU A 44 5.58 -12.57 7.13
CA LEU A 44 4.19 -12.67 7.58
C LEU A 44 4.02 -13.71 8.70
N LYS A 45 4.85 -14.77 8.72
CA LYS A 45 4.80 -15.79 9.76
C LYS A 45 5.30 -15.22 11.09
N ALA A 46 6.42 -14.50 11.07
CA ALA A 46 6.92 -13.80 12.25
C ALA A 46 5.92 -12.75 12.76
N LEU A 47 5.26 -12.03 11.85
CA LEU A 47 4.25 -11.04 12.21
C LEU A 47 3.03 -11.70 12.88
N HIS A 48 2.48 -12.76 12.30
CA HIS A 48 1.37 -13.50 12.91
C HIS A 48 1.72 -14.13 14.26
N ALA A 49 2.94 -14.66 14.40
CA ALA A 49 3.43 -15.16 15.68
C ALA A 49 3.48 -14.04 16.73
N LYS A 50 3.96 -12.84 16.35
CA LYS A 50 4.02 -11.70 17.26
C LYS A 50 2.65 -11.18 17.65
N VAL A 51 1.69 -11.15 16.71
CA VAL A 51 0.29 -10.80 16.99
C VAL A 51 -0.29 -11.78 18.01
N GLY A 52 -0.16 -13.09 17.78
CA GLY A 52 -0.67 -14.10 18.73
C GLY A 52 -0.04 -14.00 20.12
N GLN A 53 1.28 -13.80 20.20
CA GLN A 53 1.97 -13.56 21.47
C GLN A 53 1.42 -12.34 22.20
N LEU A 54 1.30 -11.20 21.52
CA LEU A 54 0.82 -9.95 22.11
C LEU A 54 -0.64 -10.06 22.57
N THR A 55 -1.49 -10.80 21.85
CA THR A 55 -2.87 -11.09 22.26
C THR A 55 -2.88 -11.86 23.58
N LEU A 56 -2.12 -12.95 23.68
CA LEU A 56 -2.04 -13.75 24.91
C LEU A 56 -1.48 -12.95 26.09
N GLU A 57 -0.43 -12.15 25.86
CA GLU A 57 0.17 -11.29 26.88
C GLU A 57 -0.82 -10.23 27.38
N ASN A 58 -1.56 -9.57 26.48
CA ASN A 58 -2.56 -8.57 26.87
C ASN A 58 -3.71 -9.20 27.67
N ASP A 59 -4.24 -10.34 27.22
CA ASP A 59 -5.33 -11.04 27.90
C ASP A 59 -4.90 -11.46 29.31
N PHE A 60 -3.67 -11.98 29.44
CA PHE A 60 -3.10 -12.32 30.73
C PHE A 60 -2.97 -11.09 31.64
N LEU A 61 -2.39 -10.00 31.15
CA LEU A 61 -2.19 -8.77 31.93
C LEU A 61 -3.53 -8.14 32.35
N SER A 62 -4.49 -8.05 31.43
CA SER A 62 -5.84 -7.57 31.70
C SER A 62 -6.54 -8.40 32.77
N GLY A 63 -6.45 -9.73 32.67
CA GLY A 63 -6.99 -10.65 33.66
C GLY A 63 -6.28 -10.54 35.03
N ALA A 64 -4.95 -10.41 35.03
CA ALA A 64 -4.17 -10.24 36.24
C ALA A 64 -4.47 -8.91 36.95
N LEU A 65 -4.56 -7.81 36.20
CA LEU A 65 -4.93 -6.49 36.72
C LEU A 65 -6.37 -6.48 37.27
N SER A 66 -7.29 -7.18 36.62
CA SER A 66 -8.65 -7.39 37.13
C SER A 66 -8.64 -8.10 38.47
N LYS A 67 -7.90 -9.22 38.56
CA LYS A 67 -7.78 -10.01 39.80
C LYS A 67 -7.08 -9.26 40.92
N ALA A 68 -6.11 -8.41 40.59
CA ALA A 68 -5.40 -7.58 41.55
C ALA A 68 -6.22 -6.34 42.00
N GLY A 69 -7.40 -6.10 41.43
CA GLY A 69 -8.19 -4.89 41.71
C GLY A 69 -7.54 -3.61 41.19
N LEU A 70 -6.57 -3.72 40.29
CA LEU A 70 -5.74 -2.62 39.78
C LEU A 70 -6.25 -2.04 38.46
N LEU A 71 -7.38 -2.54 37.93
CA LEU A 71 -8.12 -1.87 36.86
C LEU A 71 -8.84 -0.63 37.40
N GLY A 72 -8.05 0.33 37.88
CA GLY A 72 -8.46 1.59 38.47
C GLY A 72 -7.80 2.75 37.75
N ALA A 73 -8.09 2.93 36.46
CA ALA A 73 -7.83 4.18 35.75
C ALA A 73 -8.89 4.41 34.66
N LYS A 74 -10.07 4.79 35.16
CA LYS A 74 -10.98 5.85 34.66
C LYS A 74 -11.34 5.89 33.16
N ARG A 75 -12.66 5.79 32.93
CA ARG A 75 -13.39 6.32 31.75
C ARG A 75 -13.26 7.85 31.65
#